data_AF-A0A7G8UHM8-F1
#
_entry.id   AF-A0A7G8UHM8-F1
#
_cell.length_a   1.000
_cell.length_b   1.000
_cell.length_c   1.000
_cell.angle_alpha   90.00
_cell.angle_beta   90.00
_cell.angle_gamma   90.00
#
_symmetry.space_group_name_H-M   'P 1'
#
loop_
_entity.id
_entity.type
_entity.pdbx_description
1 polymer ?
#
loop_
_entity_poly.entity_id
_entity_poly.type
_entity_poly.pdbx_seq_one_letter_code
_entity_poly.pdbx_strand_id
1 'polypeptide(L)'
;MQRLNGWLTAALATLLITLAMTVVMGWFDEGARAKGEVAVMRPEQNNRLTNVNLVDILAEVPLREKLGHAEWNGNVLTLELIVSPGKSRPQSLFSDIGKLTGLAFREVTNIERLLVRISERGEERKTLLAAIDLRRSDAWLEDELQSMAYADPVHDEVWRQRLRLSFTRAWETRFGPVSGFSADALPTPAEAGEPEDVAN
;
A
#
# COMPACT_ATOMS: atom_id res chain seq x y z
N MET A 1 35.21 29.78 66.30
CA MET A 1 35.24 28.83 65.16
C MET A 1 33.94 28.03 64.99
N GLN A 2 32.77 28.48 65.48
CA GLN A 2 31.49 27.75 65.29
C GLN A 2 30.62 28.26 64.13
N ARG A 3 30.83 29.50 63.67
CA ARG A 3 30.02 30.11 62.59
C ARG A 3 30.43 29.68 61.18
N LEU A 4 31.67 29.20 61.00
CA LEU A 4 32.22 28.75 59.71
C LEU A 4 31.68 27.37 59.32
N ASN A 5 31.51 26.47 60.30
CA ASN A 5 30.97 25.12 60.07
C ASN A 5 29.50 25.15 59.63
N GLY A 6 28.71 26.13 60.07
CA GLY A 6 27.31 26.28 59.67
C GLY A 6 27.12 26.66 58.19
N TRP A 7 28.08 27.39 57.62
CA TRP A 7 28.02 27.80 56.21
C TRP A 7 28.43 26.64 55.29
N LEU A 8 29.42 25.84 55.72
CA LEU A 8 29.79 24.62 55.00
C LEU A 8 28.69 23.55 55.03
N THR A 9 28.00 23.36 56.17
CA THR A 9 26.89 22.39 56.24
C THR A 9 25.68 22.83 55.42
N ALA A 10 25.39 24.14 55.38
CA ALA A 10 24.32 24.68 54.52
C ALA A 10 24.64 24.53 53.02
N ALA A 11 25.89 24.73 52.62
CA ALA A 11 26.33 24.52 51.24
C ALA A 11 26.28 23.04 50.83
N LEU A 12 26.67 22.14 51.74
CA LEU A 12 26.61 20.70 51.48
C LEU A 12 25.15 20.19 51.37
N ALA A 13 24.26 20.72 52.22
CA ALA A 13 22.84 20.36 52.21
C ALA A 13 22.14 20.83 50.93
N THR A 14 22.44 22.04 50.45
CA THR A 14 21.89 22.54 49.18
C THR A 14 22.40 21.74 47.99
N LEU A 15 23.69 21.41 47.93
CA LEU A 15 24.25 20.56 46.88
C LEU A 15 23.56 19.18 46.83
N LEU A 16 23.35 18.55 48.00
CA LEU A 16 22.67 17.26 48.09
C LEU A 16 21.21 17.34 47.65
N ILE A 17 20.49 18.42 48.00
CA ILE A 17 19.10 18.62 47.58
C ILE A 17 19.02 18.84 46.06
N THR A 18 19.91 19.67 45.49
CA THR A 18 19.95 19.88 44.03
C THR A 18 20.29 18.59 43.28
N LEU A 19 21.23 17.80 43.80
CA LEU A 19 21.59 16.51 43.21
C LEU A 19 20.44 15.50 43.29
N ALA A 20 19.77 15.41 44.45
CA ALA A 20 18.60 14.55 44.63
C ALA A 20 17.44 14.97 43.70
N MET A 21 17.20 16.27 43.54
CA MET A 21 16.17 16.77 42.64
C MET A 21 16.49 16.48 41.17
N THR A 22 17.76 16.55 40.79
CA THR A 22 18.21 16.21 39.42
C THR A 22 18.04 14.72 39.12
N VAL A 23 18.33 13.83 40.09
CA VAL A 23 18.11 12.38 39.95
C VAL A 23 16.63 12.07 39.85
N VAL A 24 15.79 12.64 40.73
CA VAL A 24 14.33 12.44 40.70
C VAL A 24 13.74 12.93 39.38
N MET A 25 14.17 14.09 38.86
CA MET A 25 13.71 14.62 37.59
C MET A 25 14.14 13.75 36.40
N GLY A 26 15.32 13.14 36.45
CA GLY A 26 15.78 12.17 35.44
C GLY A 26 14.90 10.92 35.34
N TRP A 27 14.30 10.48 36.46
CA TRP A 27 13.40 9.32 36.48
C TRP A 27 11.98 9.68 35.98
N PHE A 28 11.58 10.95 36.08
CA PHE A 28 10.34 11.46 35.49
C PHE A 28 10.46 11.79 33.99
N ASP A 29 11.68 12.02 33.49
CA ASP A 29 11.95 12.41 32.09
C ASP A 29 11.89 11.23 31.10
N GLU A 30 11.99 9.99 31.60
CA GLU A 30 11.87 8.76 30.81
C GLU A 30 10.47 8.58 30.18
N GLY A 31 9.44 9.23 30.76
CA GLY A 31 8.07 9.26 30.23
C GLY A 31 7.75 10.49 29.37
N ALA A 32 8.56 11.55 29.41
CA ALA A 32 8.27 12.82 28.73
C ALA A 32 9.05 13.01 27.40
N ARG A 33 10.16 12.29 27.19
CA ARG A 33 10.89 12.29 25.91
C ARG A 33 10.23 11.49 24.77
N ALA A 34 9.06 10.90 24.99
CA ALA A 34 8.31 10.14 23.99
C ALA A 34 7.40 10.98 23.08
N LYS A 35 7.42 12.32 23.18
CA LYS A 35 6.66 13.20 22.29
C LYS A 35 7.52 14.33 21.74
N GLY A 36 7.95 14.14 20.50
CA GLY A 36 8.08 15.25 19.56
C GLY A 36 9.48 15.82 19.39
N GLU A 37 10.46 15.01 19.01
CA GLU A 37 11.48 15.42 18.03
C GLU A 37 12.28 14.19 17.60
N VAL A 38 11.63 13.29 16.86
CA VAL A 38 12.41 12.38 16.02
C VAL A 38 12.56 13.10 14.69
N ALA A 39 13.66 13.85 14.54
CA ALA A 39 14.21 14.14 13.23
C ALA A 39 14.67 12.81 12.62
N VAL A 40 13.70 12.00 12.17
CA VAL A 40 13.97 10.86 11.30
C VAL A 40 14.29 11.49 9.95
N MET A 41 15.52 11.99 9.77
CA MET A 41 16.13 11.85 8.46
C MET A 41 16.24 10.34 8.24
N ARG A 42 15.18 9.75 7.69
CA ARG A 42 15.34 8.50 6.96
C ARG A 42 16.30 8.91 5.84
N PRO A 43 17.50 8.31 5.73
CA PRO A 43 18.16 8.34 4.45
C PRO A 43 17.15 7.70 3.51
N GLU A 44 16.42 8.51 2.75
CA GLU A 44 15.68 7.98 1.63
C GLU A 44 16.78 7.37 0.78
N GLN A 45 16.84 6.04 0.77
CA GLN A 45 17.53 5.33 -0.29
C GLN A 45 16.76 5.74 -1.53
N ASN A 46 17.15 6.86 -2.12
CA ASN A 46 16.64 7.35 -3.38
C ASN A 46 17.19 6.42 -4.45
N ASN A 47 16.69 5.20 -4.45
CA ASN A 47 17.06 4.24 -5.45
C ASN A 47 16.50 4.80 -6.76
N ARG A 48 17.39 5.02 -7.72
CA ARG A 48 17.00 5.52 -9.04
C ARG A 48 17.03 4.35 -9.98
N LEU A 49 15.92 4.11 -10.65
CA LEU A 49 15.82 3.10 -11.68
C LEU A 49 16.64 3.52 -12.90
N THR A 50 17.38 2.56 -13.43
CA THR A 50 18.22 2.68 -14.62
C THR A 50 18.09 1.38 -15.41
N ASN A 51 18.48 1.40 -16.68
CA ASN A 51 18.48 0.17 -17.48
C ASN A 51 19.40 -0.93 -16.92
N VAL A 52 20.41 -0.57 -16.12
CA VAL A 52 21.39 -1.52 -15.56
C VAL A 52 20.94 -2.16 -14.25
N ASN A 53 20.08 -1.50 -13.46
CA ASN A 53 19.63 -2.02 -12.16
C ASN A 53 18.14 -2.44 -12.14
N LEU A 54 17.41 -2.26 -13.25
CA LEU A 54 16.00 -2.62 -13.37
C LEU A 54 15.74 -4.08 -12.96
N VAL A 55 16.54 -4.99 -13.51
CA VAL A 55 16.36 -6.43 -13.26
C VAL A 55 16.70 -6.78 -11.82
N ASP A 56 17.78 -6.22 -11.28
CA ASP A 56 18.23 -6.49 -9.91
C ASP A 56 17.20 -6.02 -8.88
N ILE A 57 16.71 -4.78 -9.02
CA ILE A 57 15.69 -4.21 -8.14
C ILE A 57 14.39 -5.02 -8.20
N LEU A 58 13.94 -5.41 -9.40
CA LEU A 58 12.71 -6.21 -9.54
C LEU A 58 12.87 -7.64 -9.01
N ALA A 59 14.07 -8.21 -9.04
CA ALA A 59 14.35 -9.54 -8.52
C ALA A 59 14.32 -9.62 -6.99
N GLU A 60 14.51 -8.49 -6.30
CA GLU A 60 14.41 -8.39 -4.84
C GLU A 60 12.97 -8.41 -4.34
N VAL A 61 11.98 -8.15 -5.21
CA VAL A 61 10.56 -8.17 -4.83
C VAL A 61 10.05 -9.62 -4.78
N PRO A 62 9.55 -10.09 -3.62
CA PRO A 62 9.06 -11.46 -3.48
C PRO A 62 7.67 -11.61 -4.11
N LEU A 63 7.62 -11.76 -5.44
CA LEU A 63 6.40 -11.99 -6.21
C LEU A 63 6.01 -13.46 -6.22
N ARG A 64 4.71 -13.74 -6.18
CA ARG A 64 4.13 -15.09 -6.36
C ARG A 64 3.99 -15.43 -7.83
N GLU A 65 3.60 -14.44 -8.64
CA GLU A 65 3.47 -14.56 -10.08
C GLU A 65 4.77 -14.14 -10.78
N LYS A 66 5.03 -14.72 -11.95
CA LYS A 66 6.28 -14.46 -12.67
C LYS A 66 6.20 -13.14 -13.43
N LEU A 67 7.28 -12.36 -13.38
CA LEU A 67 7.48 -11.26 -14.32
C LEU A 67 7.85 -11.83 -15.70
N GLY A 68 7.01 -11.56 -16.70
CA GLY A 68 7.24 -11.96 -18.09
C GLY A 68 7.99 -10.91 -18.90
N HIS A 69 7.86 -9.64 -18.51
CA HIS A 69 8.47 -8.50 -19.17
C HIS A 69 8.57 -7.34 -18.19
N ALA A 70 9.64 -6.56 -18.29
CA ALA A 70 9.84 -5.32 -17.55
C ALA A 70 10.55 -4.34 -18.46
N GLU A 71 10.04 -3.11 -18.51
CA GLU A 71 10.60 -2.02 -19.28
C GLU A 71 10.49 -0.73 -18.46
N TRP A 72 11.56 0.05 -18.46
CA TRP A 72 11.55 1.39 -17.92
C TRP A 72 11.94 2.38 -19.01
N ASN A 73 11.10 3.39 -19.21
CA ASN A 73 11.34 4.43 -20.19
C ASN A 73 11.00 5.80 -19.57
N GLY A 74 12.04 6.61 -19.35
CA GLY A 74 11.91 7.94 -18.74
C GLY A 74 11.44 7.85 -17.30
N ASN A 75 10.14 8.04 -17.07
CA ASN A 75 9.49 7.97 -15.76
C ASN A 75 8.35 6.94 -15.70
N VAL A 76 8.22 6.09 -16.73
CA VAL A 76 7.19 5.06 -16.81
C VAL A 76 7.82 3.69 -16.62
N LEU A 77 7.36 2.95 -15.61
CA LEU A 77 7.68 1.55 -15.41
C LEU A 77 6.54 0.69 -15.96
N THR A 78 6.84 -0.16 -16.94
CA THR A 78 5.88 -1.11 -17.52
C THR A 78 6.27 -2.53 -17.15
N LEU A 79 5.34 -3.26 -16.55
CA LEU A 79 5.54 -4.64 -16.10
C LEU A 79 4.47 -5.56 -16.70
N GLU A 80 4.86 -6.79 -17.02
CA GLU A 80 3.94 -7.87 -17.38
C GLU A 80 4.03 -8.98 -16.33
N LEU A 81 2.93 -9.25 -15.62
CA LEU A 81 2.76 -10.41 -14.77
C LEU A 81 2.16 -11.57 -15.58
N ILE A 82 2.80 -12.73 -15.49
CA ILE A 82 2.34 -13.95 -16.13
C ILE A 82 1.68 -14.86 -15.10
N VAL A 83 0.38 -15.06 -15.24
CA VAL A 83 -0.35 -16.03 -14.42
C VAL A 83 -0.13 -17.45 -14.90
N SER A 84 -0.01 -18.35 -13.93
CA SER A 84 0.06 -19.79 -14.18
C SER A 84 -1.35 -20.36 -14.34
N PRO A 85 -1.62 -21.13 -15.42
CA PRO A 85 -2.92 -21.78 -15.62
C PRO A 85 -3.32 -22.62 -14.41
N GLY A 86 -4.56 -22.45 -13.95
CA GLY A 86 -5.16 -23.26 -12.87
C GLY A 86 -4.60 -23.07 -11.45
N LYS A 87 -3.56 -22.26 -11.24
CA LYS A 87 -2.94 -22.06 -9.91
C LYS A 87 -3.10 -20.66 -9.35
N SER A 88 -3.05 -19.65 -10.22
CA SER A 88 -3.13 -18.25 -9.82
C SER A 88 -4.52 -17.92 -9.28
N ARG A 89 -4.55 -17.09 -8.23
CA ARG A 89 -5.77 -16.55 -7.59
C ARG A 89 -5.75 -15.03 -7.66
N PRO A 90 -6.88 -14.34 -7.88
CA PRO A 90 -6.94 -12.87 -7.91
C PRO A 90 -6.28 -12.21 -6.70
N GLN A 91 -6.47 -12.75 -5.50
CA GLN A 91 -5.90 -12.19 -4.27
C GLN A 91 -4.36 -12.21 -4.28
N SER A 92 -3.73 -13.25 -4.83
CA SER A 92 -2.27 -13.31 -4.97
C SER A 92 -1.76 -12.29 -5.98
N LEU A 93 -2.48 -12.08 -7.09
CA LEU A 93 -2.15 -11.09 -8.10
C LEU A 93 -2.16 -9.67 -7.53
N PHE A 94 -3.24 -9.29 -6.85
CA PHE A 94 -3.35 -7.94 -6.29
C PHE A 94 -2.39 -7.69 -5.13
N SER A 95 -2.04 -8.74 -4.37
CA SER A 95 -0.95 -8.68 -3.39
C SER A 95 0.39 -8.37 -4.05
N ASP A 96 0.71 -9.01 -5.18
CA ASP A 96 1.94 -8.75 -5.93
C ASP A 96 1.96 -7.35 -6.56
N ILE A 97 0.82 -6.89 -7.09
CA ILE A 97 0.68 -5.52 -7.58
C ILE A 97 0.92 -4.52 -6.45
N GLY A 98 0.39 -4.76 -5.24
CA GLY A 98 0.64 -3.91 -4.07
C GLY A 98 2.12 -3.77 -3.74
N LYS A 99 2.90 -4.86 -3.83
CA LYS A 99 4.36 -4.83 -3.64
C LYS A 99 5.04 -4.02 -4.74
N LEU A 100 4.64 -4.19 -6.00
CA LEU A 100 5.19 -3.45 -7.12
C LEU A 100 4.88 -1.96 -7.03
N THR A 101 3.68 -1.59 -6.58
CA THR A 101 3.30 -0.20 -6.29
C THR A 101 4.15 0.38 -5.16
N GLY A 102 4.38 -0.40 -4.10
CA GLY A 102 5.30 -0.07 -3.00
C GLY A 102 6.71 0.24 -3.50
N LEU A 103 7.29 -0.68 -4.27
CA LEU A 103 8.59 -0.48 -4.90
C LEU A 103 8.59 0.80 -5.75
N ALA A 104 7.62 0.94 -6.66
CA ALA A 104 7.61 2.00 -7.65
C ALA A 104 7.49 3.40 -7.06
N PHE A 105 6.70 3.57 -5.98
CA PHE A 105 6.41 4.89 -5.45
C PHE A 105 7.06 5.21 -4.11
N ARG A 106 7.43 4.21 -3.29
CA ARG A 106 8.09 4.43 -2.00
C ARG A 106 9.60 4.24 -2.02
N GLU A 107 10.11 3.34 -2.86
CA GLU A 107 11.53 2.96 -2.86
C GLU A 107 12.29 3.57 -4.04
N VAL A 108 11.58 3.84 -5.14
CA VAL A 108 12.14 4.42 -6.36
C VAL A 108 11.63 5.85 -6.57
N THR A 109 12.55 6.77 -6.85
CA THR A 109 12.23 8.21 -6.92
C THR A 109 11.92 8.73 -8.32
N ASN A 110 12.34 8.03 -9.36
CA ASN A 110 12.21 8.46 -10.75
C ASN A 110 11.11 7.73 -11.54
N ILE A 111 10.10 7.20 -10.84
CA ILE A 111 8.90 6.62 -11.46
C ILE A 111 7.71 7.53 -11.16
N GLU A 112 7.05 8.02 -12.19
CA GLU A 112 5.80 8.79 -12.10
C GLU A 112 4.57 7.94 -12.44
N ARG A 113 4.77 6.85 -13.20
CA ARG A 113 3.68 5.99 -13.67
C ARG A 113 4.10 4.54 -13.66
N LEU A 114 3.24 3.69 -13.11
CA LEU A 114 3.38 2.24 -13.12
C LEU A 114 2.25 1.64 -13.97
N LEU A 115 2.63 0.94 -15.02
CA LEU A 115 1.72 0.19 -15.89
C LEU A 115 1.92 -1.29 -15.65
N VAL A 116 0.86 -2.01 -15.28
CA VAL A 116 0.93 -3.46 -15.09
C VAL A 116 -0.04 -4.15 -16.03
N ARG A 117 0.47 -5.11 -16.81
CA ARG A 117 -0.32 -6.00 -17.65
C ARG A 117 -0.35 -7.38 -17.01
N ILE A 118 -1.53 -7.97 -16.91
CA ILE A 118 -1.70 -9.35 -16.44
C ILE A 118 -2.04 -10.21 -17.63
N SER A 119 -1.20 -11.17 -17.95
CA SER A 119 -1.35 -12.07 -19.08
C SER A 119 -1.32 -13.52 -18.62
N GLU A 120 -2.12 -14.38 -19.23
CA GLU A 120 -1.98 -15.83 -19.10
C GLU A 120 -1.13 -16.37 -20.24
N ARG A 121 -0.17 -17.24 -19.92
CA ARG A 121 0.60 -17.95 -20.93
C ARG A 121 -0.15 -19.22 -21.31
N GLY A 122 -0.80 -19.20 -22.47
CA GLY A 122 -1.31 -20.40 -23.12
C GLY A 122 -0.22 -21.16 -23.88
N GLU A 123 -0.60 -22.27 -24.51
CA GLU A 123 0.32 -23.12 -25.28
C GLU A 123 0.87 -22.40 -26.53
N GLU A 124 0.02 -21.65 -27.25
CA GLU A 124 0.42 -20.98 -28.50
C GLU A 124 0.58 -19.47 -28.36
N ARG A 125 -0.18 -18.83 -27.48
CA ARG A 125 -0.22 -17.36 -27.35
C ARG A 125 -0.41 -16.91 -25.91
N LYS A 126 0.04 -15.68 -25.63
CA LYS A 126 -0.29 -14.96 -24.41
C LYS A 126 -1.67 -14.30 -24.55
N THR A 127 -2.50 -14.44 -23.54
CA THR A 127 -3.84 -13.82 -23.48
C THR A 127 -3.85 -12.74 -22.42
N LEU A 128 -4.20 -11.50 -22.78
CA LEU A 128 -4.33 -10.40 -21.83
C LEU A 128 -5.59 -10.59 -20.98
N LEU A 129 -5.44 -10.60 -19.67
CA LEU A 129 -6.54 -10.70 -18.71
C LEU A 129 -6.93 -9.33 -18.16
N ALA A 130 -5.96 -8.50 -17.79
CA ALA A 130 -6.22 -7.20 -17.20
C ALA A 130 -5.06 -6.22 -17.41
N ALA A 131 -5.34 -4.93 -17.24
CA ALA A 131 -4.34 -3.86 -17.24
C ALA A 131 -4.63 -2.84 -16.14
N ILE A 132 -3.57 -2.28 -15.57
CA ILE A 132 -3.57 -1.35 -14.45
C ILE A 132 -2.73 -0.13 -14.82
N ASP A 133 -3.21 1.05 -14.44
CA ASP A 133 -2.50 2.33 -14.61
C ASP A 133 -2.50 3.09 -13.28
N LEU A 134 -1.33 3.19 -12.67
CA LEU A 134 -1.10 3.89 -11.41
C LEU A 134 -0.20 5.10 -11.63
N ARG A 135 -0.50 6.21 -10.93
CA ARG A 135 0.27 7.44 -11.06
C ARG A 135 0.72 7.91 -9.69
N ARG A 136 1.97 8.38 -9.58
CA ARG A 136 2.50 8.97 -8.33
C ARG A 136 1.62 10.12 -7.82
N SER A 137 0.99 10.87 -8.74
CA SER A 137 0.09 11.97 -8.41
C SER A 137 -1.25 11.54 -7.79
N ASP A 138 -1.55 10.25 -7.72
CA ASP A 138 -2.80 9.76 -7.15
C ASP A 138 -2.78 9.91 -5.61
N ALA A 139 -3.60 10.82 -5.08
CA ALA A 139 -3.56 11.23 -3.67
C ALA A 139 -3.78 10.09 -2.65
N TRP A 140 -4.45 9.01 -3.05
CA TRP A 140 -4.72 7.87 -2.18
C TRP A 140 -3.47 7.03 -1.87
N LEU A 141 -2.38 7.17 -2.63
CA LEU A 141 -1.16 6.39 -2.45
C LEU A 141 -0.48 6.64 -1.10
N GLU A 142 -0.60 7.85 -0.55
CA GLU A 142 0.03 8.21 0.73
C GLU A 142 -0.60 7.46 1.90
N ASP A 143 -1.93 7.43 1.95
CA ASP A 143 -2.67 6.93 3.11
C ASP A 143 -3.10 5.46 2.97
N GLU A 144 -3.30 4.99 1.74
CA GLU A 144 -3.99 3.71 1.48
C GLU A 144 -3.12 2.66 0.77
N LEU A 145 -1.85 2.94 0.46
CA LEU A 145 -0.99 1.95 -0.16
C LEU A 145 -0.76 0.70 0.72
N GLN A 146 -0.82 0.84 2.05
CA GLN A 146 -0.76 -0.31 2.96
C GLN A 146 -2.01 -1.18 2.90
N SER A 147 -3.19 -0.58 2.71
CA SER A 147 -4.47 -1.32 2.62
C SER A 147 -4.63 -2.02 1.27
N MET A 148 -3.87 -1.61 0.24
CA MET A 148 -3.85 -2.25 -1.08
C MET A 148 -3.54 -3.76 -1.03
N ALA A 149 -2.73 -4.21 -0.06
CA ALA A 149 -2.42 -5.63 0.10
C ALA A 149 -3.66 -6.50 0.42
N TYR A 150 -4.72 -5.88 0.94
CA TYR A 150 -5.98 -6.50 1.32
C TYR A 150 -7.14 -6.07 0.41
N ALA A 151 -6.86 -5.24 -0.59
CA ALA A 151 -7.87 -4.78 -1.54
C ALA A 151 -8.41 -5.97 -2.35
N ASP A 152 -9.70 -5.89 -2.68
CA ASP A 152 -10.33 -6.80 -3.63
C ASP A 152 -10.90 -6.01 -4.82
N PRO A 153 -10.06 -5.58 -5.77
CA PRO A 153 -10.52 -4.84 -6.95
C PRO A 153 -11.45 -5.66 -7.86
N VAL A 154 -11.63 -6.96 -7.63
CA VAL A 154 -12.62 -7.74 -8.41
C VAL A 154 -14.03 -7.40 -7.94
N HIS A 155 -14.22 -7.13 -6.65
CA HIS A 155 -15.52 -6.90 -6.03
C HIS A 155 -15.71 -5.48 -5.49
N ASP A 156 -14.64 -4.68 -5.44
CA ASP A 156 -14.64 -3.31 -4.93
C ASP A 156 -14.39 -2.30 -6.07
N GLU A 157 -15.43 -1.54 -6.40
CA GLU A 157 -15.39 -0.51 -7.44
C GLU A 157 -14.45 0.65 -7.11
N VAL A 158 -14.32 1.03 -5.83
CA VAL A 158 -13.42 2.11 -5.42
C VAL A 158 -11.98 1.71 -5.71
N TRP A 159 -11.61 0.47 -5.36
CA TRP A 159 -10.29 -0.06 -5.70
C TRP A 159 -10.09 -0.22 -7.21
N ARG A 160 -11.11 -0.63 -7.96
CA ARG A 160 -11.01 -0.64 -9.43
C ARG A 160 -10.68 0.72 -10.01
N GLN A 161 -11.38 1.75 -9.55
CA GLN A 161 -11.17 3.12 -10.04
C GLN A 161 -9.79 3.65 -9.65
N ARG A 162 -9.36 3.41 -8.41
CA ARG A 162 -8.02 3.79 -7.92
C ARG A 162 -6.89 3.16 -8.71
N LEU A 163 -7.03 1.87 -9.03
CA LEU A 163 -6.06 1.14 -9.84
C LEU A 163 -6.22 1.41 -11.35
N ARG A 164 -7.26 2.15 -11.75
CA ARG A 164 -7.68 2.33 -13.15
C ARG A 164 -7.71 0.99 -13.89
N LEU A 165 -8.24 -0.02 -13.19
CA LEU A 165 -8.17 -1.41 -13.58
C LEU A 165 -9.18 -1.70 -14.68
N SER A 166 -8.69 -2.20 -15.81
CA SER A 166 -9.52 -2.69 -16.90
C SER A 166 -9.40 -4.20 -17.04
N PHE A 167 -10.53 -4.90 -17.02
CA PHE A 167 -10.62 -6.34 -17.25
C PHE A 167 -10.99 -6.65 -18.69
N THR A 168 -10.50 -7.78 -19.20
CA THR A 168 -10.92 -8.34 -20.50
C THR A 168 -11.93 -9.46 -20.31
N ARG A 169 -12.62 -9.87 -21.38
CA ARG A 169 -13.49 -11.07 -21.36
C ARG A 169 -12.73 -12.35 -20.97
N ALA A 170 -11.42 -12.40 -21.24
CA ALA A 170 -10.60 -13.54 -20.85
C ALA A 170 -10.43 -13.63 -19.33
N TRP A 171 -10.42 -12.48 -18.62
CA TRP A 171 -10.48 -12.48 -17.16
C TRP A 171 -11.74 -13.17 -16.66
N GLU A 172 -12.90 -12.77 -17.17
CA GLU A 172 -14.20 -13.31 -16.73
C GLU A 172 -14.31 -14.81 -16.98
N THR A 173 -13.80 -15.27 -18.13
CA THR A 173 -13.74 -16.69 -18.47
C THR A 173 -12.85 -17.47 -17.50
N ARG A 174 -11.77 -16.84 -17.03
CA ARG A 174 -10.73 -17.48 -16.20
C ARG A 174 -11.02 -17.45 -14.70
N PHE A 175 -11.60 -16.36 -14.20
CA PHE A 175 -11.77 -16.08 -12.78
C PHE A 175 -13.23 -15.87 -12.35
N GLY A 176 -14.16 -15.80 -13.31
CA GLY A 176 -15.55 -15.48 -13.05
C GLY A 176 -15.87 -14.00 -13.26
N PRO A 177 -17.17 -13.65 -13.22
CA PRO A 177 -17.64 -12.30 -13.48
C PRO A 177 -17.05 -11.28 -12.50
N VAL A 178 -16.75 -10.10 -13.02
CA VAL A 178 -16.32 -8.96 -12.22
C VAL A 178 -17.58 -8.23 -11.73
N SER A 179 -17.98 -8.44 -10.48
CA SER A 179 -19.10 -7.71 -9.90
C SER A 179 -18.62 -6.39 -9.30
N GLY A 180 -19.17 -5.27 -9.76
CA GLY A 180 -19.40 -4.13 -8.86
C GLY A 180 -20.80 -4.27 -8.31
N PHE A 181 -21.29 -3.29 -7.55
CA PHE A 181 -22.72 -3.13 -7.41
C PHE A 181 -23.34 -3.12 -8.82
N SER A 182 -23.88 -4.24 -9.28
CA SER A 182 -24.89 -4.24 -10.33
C SER A 182 -26.04 -3.51 -9.65
N ALA A 183 -26.28 -2.26 -10.04
CA ALA A 183 -27.66 -1.82 -10.06
C ALA A 183 -28.35 -2.73 -11.08
N ASP A 184 -28.72 -3.95 -10.66
CA ASP A 184 -29.92 -4.55 -11.19
C ASP A 184 -30.95 -3.45 -11.05
N ALA A 185 -31.42 -2.98 -12.20
CA ALA A 185 -32.46 -1.99 -12.28
C ALA A 185 -33.52 -2.39 -11.24
N LEU A 186 -33.82 -1.47 -10.32
CA LEU A 186 -34.96 -1.62 -9.43
C LEU A 186 -36.12 -2.16 -10.28
N PRO A 187 -36.76 -3.28 -9.90
CA PRO A 187 -37.93 -3.73 -10.63
C PRO A 187 -38.87 -2.52 -10.71
N THR A 188 -39.17 -2.12 -11.95
CA THR A 188 -40.09 -1.01 -12.17
C THR A 188 -41.41 -1.42 -11.52
N PRO A 189 -42.09 -0.55 -10.73
CA PRO A 189 -43.30 -0.91 -9.97
C PRO A 189 -44.51 -1.42 -10.79
N ALA A 190 -44.35 -1.71 -12.08
CA ALA A 190 -45.40 -2.13 -12.99
C ALA A 190 -45.72 -3.64 -12.95
N GLU A 191 -45.01 -4.45 -12.16
CA GLU A 191 -45.33 -5.88 -11.96
C GLU A 191 -45.84 -6.22 -10.54
N ALA A 192 -46.32 -5.23 -9.79
CA ALA A 192 -47.19 -5.50 -8.64
C ALA A 192 -48.61 -5.72 -9.16
N GLY A 193 -48.97 -6.97 -9.44
CA GLY A 193 -50.34 -7.37 -9.77
C GLY A 193 -51.33 -6.85 -8.73
N GLU A 194 -52.44 -6.27 -9.22
CA GLU A 194 -53.58 -5.85 -8.40
C GLU A 194 -54.08 -7.03 -7.55
N PRO A 195 -54.41 -6.82 -6.26
CA PRO A 195 -55.11 -7.83 -5.49
C PRO A 195 -56.52 -7.99 -6.05
N GLU A 196 -56.85 -9.21 -6.50
CA GLU A 196 -58.21 -9.60 -6.83
C GLU A 196 -59.14 -9.31 -5.65
N ASP A 197 -60.14 -8.47 -5.93
CA ASP A 197 -61.26 -8.14 -5.06
C ASP A 197 -62.12 -9.40 -4.88
N VAL A 198 -61.91 -10.13 -3.78
CA VAL A 198 -62.68 -11.32 -3.43
C VAL A 198 -63.99 -10.86 -2.79
N ALA A 199 -64.98 -10.60 -3.63
CA ALA A 199 -66.37 -10.51 -3.20
C ALA A 199 -66.94 -11.92 -2.98
N ASN A 200 -67.11 -12.31 -1.71
CA ASN A 200 -68.24 -13.14 -1.25
C ASN A 200 -68.43 -13.04 0.26
#